data_AF-A0A919MXH3-F1
#
_entry.id   AF-A0A919MXH3-F1
#
_cell.length_a   1.000
_cell.length_b   1.000
_cell.length_c   1.000
_cell.angle_alpha   90.00
_cell.angle_beta   90.00
_cell.angle_gamma   90.00
#
_symmetry.space_group_name_H-M   'P 1'
#
loop_
_entity.id
_entity.type
_entity.pdbx_description
1 polymer ?
#
loop_
_entity_poly.entity_id
_entity_poly.type
_entity_poly.pdbx_seq_one_letter_code
_entity_poly.pdbx_strand_id
1 'polypeptide(L)'
;MSHHVVPAGQEDHPALADPELRDLIDHPGPDALARVTVLTAELVAVHTGAGDHPPVAEALTTLRTGLATGAPPAPRPGLVTELETLVTELRDRLAASSTPAAERFLTQVNAVRAIAGALDPDPVKAAWNVCWLSGNAIARNFGDQLKLVVLDRCRDRAVRAS
;
A
#
# COMPACT_ATOMS: atom_id res chain seq x y z
N MET A 1 6.87 26.62 0.46
CA MET A 1 6.80 26.17 -0.96
C MET A 1 5.73 25.08 -1.02
N SER A 2 4.69 25.26 -1.81
CA SER A 2 3.68 24.20 -2.03
C SER A 2 4.39 23.07 -2.76
N HIS A 3 4.72 21.98 -2.05
CA HIS A 3 5.21 20.78 -2.72
C HIS A 3 4.04 20.22 -3.51
N HIS A 4 4.11 20.34 -4.85
CA HIS A 4 3.19 19.66 -5.74
C HIS A 4 3.30 18.16 -5.47
N VAL A 5 2.17 17.54 -5.16
CA VAL A 5 2.07 16.12 -4.90
C VAL A 5 2.43 15.34 -6.18
N VAL A 6 2.05 15.86 -7.34
CA VAL A 6 2.39 15.27 -8.64
C VAL A 6 3.79 15.73 -9.09
N PRO A 7 4.68 14.84 -9.56
CA PRO A 7 5.94 15.23 -10.21
C PRO A 7 5.68 16.10 -11.44
N ALA A 8 6.51 17.12 -11.67
CA ALA A 8 6.34 18.04 -12.79
C ALA A 8 6.34 17.30 -14.14
N GLY A 9 5.38 17.64 -15.01
CA GLY A 9 5.21 17.03 -16.32
C GLY A 9 4.51 15.67 -16.31
N GLN A 10 3.92 15.26 -15.19
CA GLN A 10 3.16 14.02 -15.04
C GLN A 10 1.67 14.25 -14.75
N GLU A 11 1.21 15.50 -14.78
CA GLU A 11 -0.14 15.92 -14.39
C GLU A 11 -1.24 15.19 -15.19
N ASP A 12 -1.00 14.98 -16.49
CA ASP A 12 -1.92 14.30 -17.40
C ASP A 12 -1.60 12.80 -17.61
N HIS A 13 -0.67 12.23 -16.83
CA HIS A 13 -0.26 10.84 -17.02
C HIS A 13 -1.44 9.88 -16.75
N PRO A 14 -1.72 8.90 -17.63
CA PRO A 14 -2.91 8.03 -17.51
C PRO A 14 -2.94 7.20 -16.23
N ALA A 15 -1.77 6.89 -15.64
CA ALA A 15 -1.72 6.22 -14.34
C ALA A 15 -2.32 7.06 -13.19
N LEU A 16 -2.44 8.38 -13.35
CA LEU A 16 -3.06 9.30 -12.39
C LEU A 16 -4.50 9.67 -12.77
N ALA A 17 -5.12 8.93 -13.70
CA ALA A 17 -6.51 9.16 -14.11
C ALA A 17 -7.53 8.56 -13.13
N ASP A 18 -7.09 7.74 -12.17
CA ASP A 18 -7.94 7.15 -11.15
C ASP A 18 -8.67 8.23 -10.32
N PRO A 19 -10.02 8.22 -10.25
CA PRO A 19 -10.77 9.28 -9.57
C PRO A 19 -10.45 9.40 -8.07
N GLU A 20 -10.21 8.28 -7.38
CA GLU A 20 -9.92 8.30 -5.94
C GLU A 20 -8.53 8.88 -5.68
N LEU A 21 -7.56 8.56 -6.52
CA LEU A 21 -6.22 9.15 -6.48
C LEU A 21 -6.24 10.64 -6.83
N ARG A 22 -7.04 11.06 -7.81
CA ARG A 22 -7.19 12.49 -8.16
C ARG A 22 -7.78 13.31 -7.03
N ASP A 23 -8.87 12.83 -6.44
CA ASP A 23 -9.47 13.51 -5.30
C ASP A 23 -8.49 13.62 -4.12
N LEU A 24 -7.65 12.59 -3.91
CA LEU A 24 -6.60 12.63 -2.89
C LEU A 24 -5.50 13.64 -3.20
N ILE A 25 -5.10 13.79 -4.47
CA ILE A 25 -4.13 14.79 -4.93
C ILE A 25 -4.65 16.20 -4.66
N ASP A 26 -5.93 16.43 -4.94
CA ASP A 26 -6.58 17.75 -4.78
C ASP A 26 -6.87 18.08 -3.31
N HIS A 27 -7.17 17.06 -2.50
CA HIS A 27 -7.58 17.20 -1.11
C HIS A 27 -6.75 16.35 -0.11
N PRO A 28 -5.43 16.58 0.03
CA PRO A 28 -4.57 15.84 0.96
C PRO A 28 -4.70 16.37 2.41
N GLY A 29 -5.91 16.26 2.96
CA GLY A 29 -6.27 16.66 4.33
C GLY A 29 -6.02 15.58 5.39
N PRO A 30 -6.48 15.77 6.64
CA PRO A 30 -6.26 14.83 7.75
C PRO A 30 -6.76 13.40 7.47
N ASP A 31 -7.90 13.27 6.77
CA ASP A 31 -8.49 11.97 6.40
C ASP A 31 -7.73 11.27 5.26
N ALA A 32 -6.76 11.95 4.64
CA ALA A 32 -5.97 11.40 3.55
C ALA A 32 -5.09 10.23 3.99
N LEU A 33 -4.72 10.13 5.27
CA LEU A 33 -3.87 9.02 5.75
C LEU A 33 -4.54 7.66 5.59
N ALA A 34 -5.81 7.54 5.94
CA ALA A 34 -6.56 6.30 5.78
C ALA A 34 -6.71 5.95 4.29
N ARG A 35 -6.99 6.94 3.45
CA ARG A 35 -7.11 6.77 1.99
C ARG A 35 -5.80 6.37 1.33
N VAL A 36 -4.70 7.05 1.66
CA VAL A 36 -3.34 6.69 1.21
C VAL A 36 -3.05 5.25 1.59
N THR A 37 -3.39 4.86 2.84
CA THR A 37 -3.12 3.52 3.34
C THR A 37 -3.84 2.45 2.52
N VAL A 38 -5.15 2.62 2.28
CA VAL A 38 -5.96 1.71 1.48
C VAL A 38 -5.44 1.65 0.03
N LEU A 39 -5.31 2.79 -0.63
CA LEU A 39 -4.89 2.84 -2.04
C LEU A 39 -3.50 2.24 -2.25
N THR A 40 -2.57 2.46 -1.32
CA THR A 40 -1.23 1.87 -1.40
C THR A 40 -1.28 0.35 -1.19
N ALA A 41 -2.05 -0.13 -0.22
CA ALA A 41 -2.21 -1.56 0.05
C ALA A 41 -2.85 -2.29 -1.15
N GLU A 42 -3.84 -1.69 -1.79
CA GLU A 42 -4.50 -2.24 -2.98
C GLU A 42 -3.58 -2.24 -4.19
N LEU A 43 -2.88 -1.12 -4.43
CA LEU A 43 -1.91 -1.00 -5.52
C LEU A 43 -0.85 -2.10 -5.43
N VAL A 44 -0.27 -2.30 -4.25
CA VAL A 44 0.78 -3.31 -4.06
C VAL A 44 0.22 -4.74 -4.15
N ALA A 45 -1.00 -4.99 -3.67
CA ALA A 45 -1.66 -6.29 -3.79
C ALA A 45 -1.92 -6.66 -5.26
N VAL A 46 -2.41 -5.72 -6.06
CA VAL A 46 -2.66 -5.91 -7.49
C VAL A 46 -1.36 -6.10 -8.25
N HIS A 47 -0.36 -5.25 -7.99
CA HIS A 47 0.93 -5.30 -8.70
C HIS A 47 1.65 -6.65 -8.50
N THR A 48 1.58 -7.21 -7.28
CA THR A 48 2.33 -8.42 -6.91
C THR A 48 1.51 -9.71 -6.97
N GLY A 49 0.19 -9.60 -7.21
CA GLY A 49 -0.74 -10.73 -7.08
C GLY A 49 -0.90 -11.23 -5.63
N ALA A 50 -0.41 -10.48 -4.62
CA ALA A 50 -0.54 -10.89 -3.22
C ALA A 50 -2.01 -10.97 -2.77
N GLY A 51 -2.91 -10.25 -3.45
CA GLY A 51 -4.35 -10.28 -3.19
C GLY A 51 -5.01 -11.65 -3.36
N ASP A 52 -4.38 -12.58 -4.06
CA ASP A 52 -4.89 -13.95 -4.26
C ASP A 52 -4.81 -14.80 -2.99
N HIS A 53 -4.04 -14.35 -1.98
CA HIS A 53 -3.94 -15.04 -0.71
C HIS A 53 -5.10 -14.64 0.22
N PRO A 54 -5.86 -15.60 0.79
CA PRO A 54 -6.99 -15.32 1.67
C PRO A 54 -6.72 -14.31 2.81
N PRO A 55 -5.61 -14.41 3.59
CA PRO A 55 -5.36 -13.44 4.66
C PRO A 55 -5.08 -12.03 4.10
N VAL A 56 -4.54 -11.90 2.90
CA VAL A 56 -4.34 -10.60 2.25
C VAL A 56 -5.67 -10.00 1.80
N ALA A 57 -6.52 -10.79 1.16
CA ALA A 57 -7.86 -10.35 0.75
C ALA A 57 -8.71 -9.89 1.95
N GLU A 58 -8.59 -10.60 3.07
CA GLU A 58 -9.26 -10.21 4.31
C GLU A 58 -8.69 -8.92 4.91
N ALA A 59 -7.36 -8.75 4.90
CA ALA A 59 -6.72 -7.51 5.33
C ALA A 59 -7.19 -6.31 4.51
N LEU A 60 -7.25 -6.43 3.18
CA LEU A 60 -7.77 -5.38 2.30
C LEU A 60 -9.25 -5.05 2.60
N THR A 61 -10.05 -6.07 2.89
CA THR A 61 -11.46 -5.88 3.29
C THR A 61 -11.58 -5.14 4.62
N THR A 62 -10.71 -5.45 5.58
CA THR A 62 -10.63 -4.78 6.90
C THR A 62 -10.28 -3.30 6.72
N LEU A 63 -9.28 -2.99 5.88
CA LEU A 63 -8.87 -1.63 5.59
C LEU A 63 -9.99 -0.82 4.93
N ARG A 64 -10.66 -1.38 3.91
CA ARG A 64 -11.82 -0.74 3.26
C ARG A 64 -12.96 -0.47 4.24
N THR A 65 -13.24 -1.41 5.14
CA THR A 65 -14.28 -1.26 6.14
C THR A 65 -13.95 -0.14 7.13
N GLY A 66 -12.70 -0.08 7.59
CA GLY A 66 -12.22 1.02 8.44
C GLY A 66 -12.38 2.37 7.74
N LEU A 67 -11.93 2.47 6.49
CA LEU A 67 -12.09 3.69 5.69
C LEU A 67 -13.56 4.10 5.51
N ALA A 68 -14.44 3.16 5.16
CA ALA A 68 -15.86 3.43 4.95
C ALA A 68 -16.60 3.86 6.23
N THR A 69 -16.13 3.42 7.39
CA THR A 69 -16.75 3.72 8.70
C THR A 69 -16.07 4.87 9.44
N GLY A 70 -14.94 5.39 8.91
CA GLY A 70 -14.12 6.39 9.59
C GLY A 70 -13.44 5.86 10.86
N ALA A 71 -13.33 4.54 11.01
CA ALA A 71 -12.75 3.89 12.17
C ALA A 71 -11.38 3.28 11.84
N PRO A 72 -10.47 3.14 12.83
CA PRO A 72 -9.26 2.36 12.66
C PRO A 72 -9.57 0.92 12.19
N PRO A 73 -8.69 0.30 11.39
CA PRO A 73 -8.86 -1.09 10.98
C PRO A 73 -8.93 -2.00 12.21
N ALA A 74 -9.92 -2.90 12.21
CA ALA A 74 -10.15 -3.86 13.29
C ALA A 74 -10.02 -5.30 12.76
N PRO A 75 -8.78 -5.78 12.52
CA PRO A 75 -8.56 -7.13 12.03
C PRO A 75 -9.05 -8.17 13.05
N ARG A 76 -9.58 -9.31 12.58
CA ARG A 76 -9.95 -10.40 13.49
C ARG A 76 -8.71 -10.92 14.23
N PRO A 77 -8.90 -11.52 15.42
CA PRO A 77 -7.82 -12.20 16.12
C PRO A 77 -7.11 -13.20 15.19
N GLY A 78 -5.78 -13.13 15.17
CA GLY A 78 -4.93 -14.03 14.38
C GLY A 78 -4.63 -13.60 12.94
N LEU A 79 -5.35 -12.62 12.36
CA LEU A 79 -5.11 -12.23 10.95
C LEU A 79 -3.68 -11.72 10.71
N VAL A 80 -3.14 -10.90 11.63
CA VAL A 80 -1.75 -10.42 11.54
C VAL A 80 -0.77 -11.59 11.60
N THR A 81 -1.01 -12.56 12.47
CA THR A 81 -0.18 -13.77 12.58
C THR A 81 -0.24 -14.61 11.29
N GLU A 82 -1.41 -14.74 10.66
CA GLU A 82 -1.55 -15.44 9.38
C GLU A 82 -0.77 -14.74 8.24
N LEU A 83 -0.76 -13.40 8.22
CA LEU A 83 0.07 -12.63 7.29
C LEU A 83 1.57 -12.86 7.55
N GLU A 84 1.99 -12.92 8.81
CA GLU A 84 3.38 -13.24 9.18
C GLU A 84 3.79 -14.67 8.79
N THR A 85 2.88 -15.64 8.97
CA THR A 85 3.06 -17.01 8.49
C THR A 85 3.22 -17.03 6.97
N LEU A 86 2.34 -16.34 6.23
CA LEU A 86 2.45 -16.23 4.77
C LEU A 86 3.78 -15.60 4.32
N VAL A 87 4.26 -14.56 5.02
CA VAL A 87 5.59 -13.99 4.76
C VAL A 87 6.70 -15.03 4.91
N THR A 88 6.60 -15.90 5.92
CA THR A 88 7.57 -16.97 6.16
C THR A 88 7.51 -18.00 5.04
N GLU A 89 6.32 -18.46 4.66
CA GLU A 89 6.13 -19.40 3.55
C GLU A 89 6.68 -18.87 2.23
N LEU A 90 6.43 -17.59 1.92
CA LEU A 90 6.94 -16.95 0.70
C LEU A 90 8.46 -16.82 0.73
N ARG A 91 9.07 -16.62 1.91
CA ARG A 91 10.54 -16.60 2.08
C ARG A 91 11.17 -17.96 1.88
N ASP A 92 10.52 -19.03 2.37
CA ASP A 92 11.00 -20.39 2.15
C ASP A 92 10.93 -20.75 0.66
N ARG A 93 9.86 -20.35 -0.02
CA ARG A 93 9.73 -20.49 -1.49
C ARG A 93 10.78 -19.68 -2.23
N LEU A 94 11.03 -18.44 -1.81
CA LEU A 94 12.09 -17.59 -2.36
C LEU A 94 13.46 -18.29 -2.26
N ALA A 95 13.80 -18.84 -1.10
CA ALA A 95 15.06 -19.53 -0.88
C ALA A 95 15.21 -20.80 -1.76
N ALA A 96 14.10 -21.46 -2.08
CA ALA A 96 14.08 -22.65 -2.93
C ALA A 96 13.97 -22.36 -4.44
N SER A 97 13.88 -21.09 -4.86
CA SER A 97 13.51 -20.70 -6.23
C SER A 97 14.69 -20.30 -7.13
N SER A 98 14.48 -20.42 -8.44
CA SER A 98 15.35 -19.85 -9.48
C SER A 98 15.01 -18.38 -9.77
N THR A 99 15.89 -17.67 -10.48
CA THR A 99 15.92 -16.20 -10.55
C THR A 99 14.58 -15.51 -10.94
N PRO A 100 13.80 -15.97 -11.93
CA PRO A 100 12.52 -15.31 -12.25
C PRO A 100 11.43 -15.55 -11.19
N ALA A 101 11.42 -16.72 -10.57
CA ALA A 101 10.46 -17.06 -9.52
C ALA A 101 10.83 -16.41 -8.18
N ALA A 102 12.13 -16.32 -7.88
CA ALA A 102 12.66 -15.65 -6.70
C ALA A 102 12.20 -14.19 -6.64
N GLU A 103 12.24 -13.47 -7.76
CA GLU A 103 11.80 -12.09 -7.78
C GLU A 103 10.30 -11.91 -7.47
N ARG A 104 9.45 -12.81 -8.00
CA ARG A 104 8.03 -12.82 -7.68
C ARG A 104 7.80 -13.03 -6.18
N PHE A 105 8.46 -14.02 -5.58
CA PHE A 105 8.31 -14.27 -4.15
C PHE A 105 8.84 -13.11 -3.30
N LEU A 106 9.94 -12.47 -3.71
CA LEU A 106 10.47 -11.29 -3.01
C LEU A 106 9.48 -10.12 -3.02
N THR A 107 8.89 -9.82 -4.19
CA THR A 107 7.88 -8.74 -4.30
C THR A 107 6.62 -9.07 -3.50
N GLN A 108 6.16 -10.32 -3.51
CA GLN A 108 5.04 -10.77 -2.66
C GLN A 108 5.37 -10.68 -1.16
N VAL A 109 6.57 -11.05 -0.72
CA VAL A 109 7.01 -10.88 0.69
C VAL A 109 6.88 -9.42 1.12
N ASN A 110 7.35 -8.49 0.29
CA ASN A 110 7.30 -7.06 0.58
C ASN A 110 5.85 -6.53 0.57
N ALA A 111 5.02 -7.01 -0.36
CA ALA A 111 3.59 -6.66 -0.42
C ALA A 111 2.83 -7.11 0.83
N VAL A 112 2.98 -8.38 1.24
CA VAL A 112 2.29 -8.91 2.42
C VAL A 112 2.71 -8.16 3.68
N ARG A 113 4.00 -7.81 3.81
CA ARG A 113 4.49 -6.97 4.91
C ARG A 113 3.91 -5.56 4.90
N ALA A 114 3.83 -4.93 3.72
CA ALA A 114 3.24 -3.61 3.57
C ALA A 114 1.76 -3.62 4.02
N ILE A 115 1.01 -4.63 3.59
CA ILE A 115 -0.41 -4.80 3.91
C ILE A 115 -0.62 -5.12 5.39
N ALA A 116 0.24 -5.95 6.00
CA ALA A 116 0.21 -6.17 7.45
C ALA A 116 0.51 -4.88 8.23
N GLY A 117 1.48 -4.09 7.78
CA GLY A 117 1.81 -2.80 8.37
C GLY A 117 0.72 -1.75 8.22
N ALA A 118 -0.14 -1.87 7.19
CA ALA A 118 -1.30 -1.02 6.96
C ALA A 118 -2.43 -1.25 7.98
N LEU A 119 -2.46 -2.41 8.66
CA LEU A 119 -3.45 -2.74 9.70
C LEU A 119 -3.15 -2.10 11.06
N ASP A 120 -2.11 -1.27 11.17
CA ASP A 120 -1.81 -0.55 12.40
C ASP A 120 -2.98 0.40 12.75
N PRO A 121 -3.46 0.42 14.01
CA PRO A 121 -4.56 1.31 14.41
C PRO A 121 -4.16 2.79 14.41
N ASP A 122 -2.86 3.11 14.44
CA ASP A 122 -2.37 4.48 14.27
C ASP A 122 -2.30 4.81 12.76
N PRO A 123 -3.10 5.78 12.26
CA PRO A 123 -3.16 6.10 10.83
C PRO A 123 -1.85 6.67 10.27
N VAL A 124 -1.04 7.35 11.09
CA VAL A 124 0.27 7.85 10.67
C VAL A 124 1.22 6.69 10.49
N LYS A 125 1.27 5.78 11.47
CA LYS A 125 2.13 4.60 11.43
C LYS A 125 1.73 3.64 10.31
N ALA A 126 0.44 3.42 10.10
CA ALA A 126 -0.10 2.61 9.01
C ALA A 126 0.35 3.15 7.64
N ALA A 127 0.15 4.45 7.39
CA ALA A 127 0.52 5.08 6.14
C ALA A 127 2.04 5.08 5.89
N TRP A 128 2.85 5.26 6.93
CA TRP A 128 4.31 5.13 6.83
C TRP A 128 4.75 3.71 6.49
N ASN A 129 4.23 2.72 7.21
CA ASN A 129 4.59 1.32 7.02
C ASN A 129 4.29 0.85 5.59
N VAL A 130 3.07 1.13 5.11
CA VAL A 130 2.64 0.64 3.79
C VAL A 130 3.41 1.31 2.66
N CYS A 131 3.64 2.63 2.71
CA CYS A 131 4.39 3.33 1.66
C CYS A 131 5.87 2.89 1.62
N TRP A 132 6.52 2.80 2.79
CA TRP A 132 7.92 2.39 2.88
C TRP A 132 8.14 0.97 2.34
N LEU A 133 7.29 0.02 2.75
CA LEU A 133 7.43 -1.38 2.36
C LEU A 133 7.01 -1.62 0.90
N SER A 134 6.06 -0.84 0.37
CA SER A 134 5.61 -0.96 -1.02
C SER A 134 6.65 -0.51 -2.05
N GLY A 135 7.58 0.37 -1.69
CA GLY A 135 8.69 0.76 -2.57
C GLY A 135 9.55 -0.43 -3.03
N ASN A 136 9.70 -1.44 -2.17
CA ASN A 136 10.44 -2.67 -2.49
C ASN A 136 9.60 -3.72 -3.24
N ALA A 137 8.30 -3.49 -3.39
CA ALA A 137 7.39 -4.38 -4.10
C ALA A 137 7.12 -3.91 -5.54
N ILE A 138 7.16 -2.59 -5.78
CA ILE A 138 6.81 -1.96 -7.07
C ILE A 138 8.08 -1.41 -7.74
N ALA A 139 8.91 -2.30 -8.29
CA ALA A 139 10.21 -1.91 -8.86
C ALA A 139 10.22 -1.76 -10.39
N ARG A 140 9.19 -2.24 -11.11
CA ARG A 140 9.29 -2.48 -12.58
C ARG A 140 8.18 -1.89 -13.45
N ASN A 141 7.15 -1.27 -12.86
CA ASN A 141 6.08 -0.59 -13.61
C ASN A 141 6.12 0.91 -13.31
N PHE A 142 6.43 1.72 -14.32
CA PHE A 142 6.51 3.17 -14.18
C PHE A 142 5.19 3.79 -13.71
N GLY A 143 4.05 3.31 -14.22
CA GLY A 143 2.74 3.80 -13.82
C GLY A 143 2.45 3.56 -12.33
N ASP A 144 2.75 2.36 -11.84
CA ASP A 144 2.55 2.02 -10.42
C ASP A 144 3.57 2.74 -9.51
N GLN A 145 4.80 2.93 -9.99
CA GLN A 145 5.80 3.75 -9.29
C GLN A 145 5.38 5.21 -9.19
N LEU A 146 4.82 5.77 -10.26
CA LEU A 146 4.29 7.13 -10.25
C LEU A 146 3.15 7.27 -9.24
N LYS A 147 2.21 6.33 -9.22
CA LYS A 147 1.14 6.28 -8.21
C LYS A 147 1.71 6.24 -6.79
N LEU A 148 2.70 5.36 -6.55
CA LEU A 148 3.33 5.22 -5.24
C LEU A 148 4.02 6.53 -4.79
N VAL A 149 4.73 7.22 -5.68
CA VAL A 149 5.37 8.51 -5.40
C VAL A 149 4.33 9.58 -5.04
N VAL A 150 3.20 9.60 -5.76
CA VAL A 150 2.10 10.54 -5.46
C VAL A 150 1.48 10.22 -4.10
N LEU A 151 1.19 8.95 -3.81
CA LEU A 151 0.65 8.50 -2.52
C LEU A 151 1.59 8.82 -1.35
N ASP A 152 2.90 8.64 -1.54
CA ASP A 152 3.94 8.99 -0.57
C ASP A 152 3.94 10.50 -0.25
N ARG A 153 3.80 11.35 -1.27
CA ARG A 153 3.70 12.80 -1.10
C ARG A 153 2.36 13.23 -0.49
N CYS A 154 1.27 12.54 -0.79
CA CYS A 154 -0.02 12.74 -0.13
C CYS A 154 0.09 12.45 1.36
N ARG A 155 0.72 11.33 1.76
CA ARG A 155 1.02 11.02 3.16
C ARG A 155 1.78 12.16 3.82
N ASP A 156 2.90 12.57 3.24
CA ASP A 156 3.76 13.61 3.82
C ASP A 156 3.02 14.92 4.06
N ARG A 157 2.11 15.27 3.15
CA ARG A 157 1.28 16.46 3.29
C ARG A 157 0.21 16.30 4.37
N ALA A 158 -0.44 15.14 4.43
CA ALA A 158 -1.45 14.83 5.44
C ALA A 158 -0.84 14.85 6.86
N VAL A 159 0.34 14.23 7.05
CA VAL A 159 1.08 14.23 8.31
C VAL A 159 1.42 15.64 8.78
N ARG A 160 1.78 16.56 7.86
CA ARG A 160 2.09 17.96 8.20
C ARG A 160 0.86 18.80 8.54
N ALA A 161 -0.32 18.36 8.13
CA ALA A 161 -1.59 19.05 8.38
C ALA A 161 -2.30 18.55 9.66
N SER A 162 -1.80 17.45 10.23
CA SER A 162 -2.25 16.83 11.47
C SER A 162 -1.53 17.44 12.68
#